data_AF-A0A1H0M5U2-F1
#
_entry.id   AF-A0A1H0M5U2-F1
#
_cell.length_a   1.000
_cell.length_b   1.000
_cell.length_c   1.000
_cell.angle_alpha   90.00
_cell.angle_beta   90.00
_cell.angle_gamma   90.00
#
_symmetry.space_group_name_H-M   'P 1'
#
loop_
_entity.id
_entity.type
_entity.pdbx_description
1 polymer ?
#
loop_
_entity_poly.entity_id
_entity_poly.type
_entity_poly.pdbx_seq_one_letter_code
_entity_poly.pdbx_strand_id
1 'polypeptide(L)'
;MKLNLDCIRDILLTVEDNTDFSTYMSYDVGESSYDLLTKYSDSEILYHIKQCELSGLITKVSWYLNGSCTILDLSPYGHQFLADIRSDSNWNKTKSIAKNIGSSSLTTVKEIATNVITELIKSQF
;
A
#
# COMPACT_ATOMS: atom_id res chain seq x y z
N MET A 1 -13.75 -8.70 -0.54
CA MET A 1 -14.08 -7.26 -0.61
C MET A 1 -13.62 -6.70 -1.96
N LYS A 2 -14.00 -5.48 -2.35
CA LYS A 2 -13.38 -4.80 -3.49
C LYS A 2 -12.05 -4.20 -3.04
N LEU A 3 -11.06 -4.12 -3.93
CA LEU A 3 -9.80 -3.45 -3.62
C LEU A 3 -10.03 -1.95 -3.40
N ASN A 4 -9.59 -1.47 -2.26
CA ASN A 4 -9.47 -0.06 -1.91
C ASN A 4 -7.99 0.33 -2.02
N LEU A 5 -7.65 1.04 -3.10
CA LEU A 5 -6.27 1.41 -3.37
C LEU A 5 -5.74 2.49 -2.40
N ASP A 6 -6.62 3.31 -1.84
CA ASP A 6 -6.23 4.28 -0.81
C ASP A 6 -5.83 3.53 0.48
N CYS A 7 -6.59 2.50 0.86
CA CYS A 7 -6.24 1.62 2.00
C CYS A 7 -4.90 0.90 1.77
N ILE A 8 -4.66 0.40 0.56
CA ILE A 8 -3.36 -0.20 0.20
C ILE A 8 -2.22 0.82 0.37
N ARG A 9 -2.33 2.02 -0.20
CA ARG A 9 -1.30 3.05 -0.07
C ARG A 9 -1.02 3.38 1.39
N ASP A 10 -2.07 3.55 2.17
CA ASP A 10 -1.95 3.92 3.59
C ASP A 10 -1.35 2.79 4.43
N ILE A 11 -1.66 1.52 4.12
CA ILE A 11 -0.98 0.36 4.72
C ILE A 11 0.52 0.39 4.40
N LEU A 12 0.90 0.62 3.13
CA LEU A 12 2.31 0.63 2.74
C LEU A 12 3.08 1.77 3.43
N LEU A 13 2.50 2.96 3.51
CA LEU A 13 3.07 4.09 4.27
C LEU A 13 3.22 3.73 5.76
N THR A 14 2.17 3.17 6.35
CA THR A 14 2.18 2.80 7.78
C THR A 14 3.23 1.72 8.07
N VAL A 15 3.36 0.71 7.19
CA VAL A 15 4.39 -0.32 7.33
C VAL A 15 5.77 0.33 7.28
N GLU A 16 6.05 1.14 6.25
CA GLU A 16 7.35 1.81 6.11
C GLU A 16 7.74 2.69 7.30
N ASP A 17 6.77 3.39 7.91
CA ASP A 17 7.01 4.24 9.07
C ASP A 17 7.22 3.45 10.38
N ASN A 18 6.85 2.16 10.41
CA ASN A 18 6.84 1.33 11.63
C ASN A 18 7.65 0.03 11.51
N THR A 19 8.42 -0.15 10.43
CA THR A 19 9.35 -1.27 10.25
C THR A 19 10.77 -0.78 10.02
N ASP A 20 11.73 -1.53 10.54
CA ASP A 20 13.15 -1.35 10.23
C ASP A 20 13.88 -2.70 10.36
N PHE A 21 15.21 -2.69 10.32
CA PHE A 21 15.99 -3.92 10.43
C PHE A 21 15.70 -4.76 11.69
N SER A 22 15.30 -4.12 12.80
CA SER A 22 15.10 -4.75 14.11
C SER A 22 13.64 -4.76 14.57
N THR A 23 12.75 -4.07 13.86
CA THR A 23 11.39 -3.79 14.27
C THR A 23 10.40 -4.24 13.20
N TYR A 24 9.35 -4.93 13.62
CA TYR A 24 8.21 -5.30 12.79
C TYR A 24 6.96 -4.53 13.24
N MET A 25 6.04 -4.28 12.30
CA MET A 25 4.76 -3.65 12.60
C MET A 25 3.78 -4.70 13.12
N SER A 26 3.07 -4.39 14.20
CA SER A 26 1.97 -5.23 14.71
C SER A 26 0.63 -4.55 14.41
N TYR A 27 -0.34 -5.31 13.92
CA TYR A 27 -1.72 -4.85 13.76
C TYR A 27 -2.64 -5.74 14.59
N ASP A 28 -3.04 -5.20 15.73
CA ASP A 28 -3.92 -5.82 16.71
C ASP A 28 -5.37 -5.32 16.56
N VAL A 29 -6.28 -6.25 16.25
CA VAL A 29 -7.70 -5.95 16.00
C VAL A 29 -8.32 -5.27 17.20
N GLY A 30 -8.91 -4.09 16.98
CA GLY A 30 -9.56 -3.30 18.03
C GLY A 30 -8.62 -2.58 19.00
N GLU A 31 -7.30 -2.78 18.91
CA GLU A 31 -6.31 -2.15 19.80
C GLU A 31 -5.35 -1.22 19.05
N SER A 32 -4.93 -1.60 17.84
CA SER A 32 -4.02 -0.81 17.02
C SER A 32 -4.67 0.48 16.52
N SER A 33 -3.94 1.59 16.68
CA SER A 33 -4.34 2.90 16.18
C SER A 33 -3.18 3.54 15.43
N TYR A 34 -3.21 3.41 14.11
CA TYR A 34 -2.31 4.10 13.21
C TYR A 34 -3.09 5.19 12.49
N ASP A 35 -2.63 6.44 12.55
CA ASP A 35 -3.39 7.62 12.07
C ASP A 35 -3.96 7.43 10.66
N LEU A 36 -3.15 6.93 9.73
CA LEU A 36 -3.55 6.67 8.34
C LEU A 36 -4.59 5.55 8.20
N LEU A 37 -4.65 4.62 9.16
CA LEU A 37 -5.51 3.45 9.10
C LEU A 37 -6.84 3.63 9.87
N THR A 38 -6.93 4.59 10.79
CA THR A 38 -8.13 4.84 11.64
C THR A 38 -9.43 5.05 10.86
N LYS A 39 -9.35 5.46 9.60
CA LYS A 39 -10.50 5.69 8.70
C LYS A 39 -11.03 4.41 8.03
N TYR A 40 -10.38 3.28 8.20
CA TYR A 40 -10.78 1.98 7.65
C TYR A 40 -11.23 1.05 8.77
N SER A 41 -12.09 0.08 8.44
CA SER A 41 -12.44 -0.98 9.40
C SER A 41 -11.32 -2.02 9.52
N ASP A 42 -11.22 -2.70 10.66
CA ASP A 42 -10.26 -3.81 10.85
C ASP A 42 -10.35 -4.86 9.73
N SER A 43 -11.58 -5.25 9.36
CA SER A 43 -11.83 -6.20 8.26
C SER A 43 -11.27 -5.70 6.94
N GLU A 44 -11.40 -4.40 6.66
CA GLU A 44 -10.86 -3.78 5.46
C GLU A 44 -9.33 -3.76 5.49
N ILE A 45 -8.72 -3.38 6.61
CA ILE A 45 -7.27 -3.31 6.76
C ILE A 45 -6.65 -4.70 6.61
N LEU A 46 -7.14 -5.69 7.36
CA LEU A 46 -6.64 -7.06 7.30
C LEU A 46 -6.81 -7.67 5.90
N TYR A 47 -7.95 -7.41 5.24
CA TYR A 47 -8.14 -7.84 3.86
C TYR A 47 -7.06 -7.26 2.94
N HIS A 48 -6.76 -5.96 3.05
CA HIS A 48 -5.77 -5.32 2.18
C HIS A 48 -4.32 -5.63 2.57
N ILE A 49 -4.00 -5.86 3.84
CA ILE A 49 -2.71 -6.44 4.26
C ILE A 49 -2.50 -7.78 3.56
N LYS A 50 -3.53 -8.64 3.54
CA LYS A 50 -3.45 -9.92 2.82
C LYS A 50 -3.25 -9.75 1.32
N GLN A 51 -3.89 -8.76 0.70
CA GLN A 51 -3.67 -8.46 -0.71
C GLN A 51 -2.26 -7.93 -0.98
N CYS A 52 -1.68 -7.12 -0.08
CA CYS A 52 -0.30 -6.64 -0.17
C CYS A 52 0.72 -7.78 -0.04
N GLU A 53 0.47 -8.74 0.86
CA GLU A 53 1.28 -9.97 0.97
C GLU A 53 1.21 -10.80 -0.31
N LEU A 54 0.01 -11.09 -0.82
CA LEU A 54 -0.18 -11.93 -2.00
C LEU A 54 0.34 -11.30 -3.29
N SER A 55 0.42 -9.97 -3.35
CA SER A 55 0.99 -9.22 -4.48
C SER A 55 2.49 -8.97 -4.34
N GLY A 56 3.10 -9.40 -3.24
CA GLY A 56 4.53 -9.22 -2.98
C GLY A 56 4.92 -7.76 -2.74
N LEU A 57 3.99 -6.90 -2.33
CA LEU A 57 4.31 -5.53 -1.88
C LEU A 57 4.88 -5.52 -0.46
N ILE A 58 4.50 -6.50 0.35
CA ILE A 58 5.00 -6.76 1.69
C ILE A 58 5.69 -8.12 1.69
N THR A 59 6.76 -8.27 2.48
CA THR A 59 7.59 -9.49 2.49
C THR A 59 6.91 -10.68 3.17
N LYS A 60 6.70 -10.60 4.49
CA LYS A 60 6.13 -11.67 5.30
C LYS A 60 5.08 -11.11 6.26
N VAL A 61 3.91 -11.74 6.29
CA VAL A 61 2.89 -11.49 7.31
C VAL A 61 2.68 -12.74 8.15
N SER A 62 2.75 -12.59 9.48
CA SER A 62 2.41 -13.67 10.41
C SER A 62 1.01 -13.42 10.96
N TRP A 63 0.07 -14.32 10.63
CA TRP A 63 -1.34 -14.22 11.01
C TRP A 63 -1.61 -15.00 12.31
N TYR A 64 -2.40 -14.42 13.21
CA TYR A 64 -2.72 -14.99 14.52
C TYR A 64 -4.18 -15.41 14.64
N LEU A 65 -4.48 -16.30 15.60
CA LEU A 65 -5.81 -16.87 15.80
C LEU A 65 -6.89 -15.84 16.20
N ASN A 66 -6.49 -14.72 16.81
CA ASN A 66 -7.38 -13.61 17.16
C ASN A 66 -7.69 -12.69 15.96
N GLY A 67 -7.16 -12.98 14.77
CA GLY A 67 -7.34 -12.16 13.57
C GLY A 67 -6.30 -11.05 13.40
N SER A 68 -5.45 -10.79 14.41
CA SER A 68 -4.33 -9.88 14.32
C SER A 68 -3.20 -10.41 13.44
N CYS A 69 -2.25 -9.56 13.09
CA CYS A 69 -1.05 -9.97 12.36
C CYS A 69 0.18 -9.12 12.68
N THR A 70 1.37 -9.67 12.42
CA THR A 70 2.61 -8.89 12.31
C THR A 70 3.08 -8.83 10.87
N ILE A 71 3.61 -7.69 10.48
CA ILE A 71 4.17 -7.41 9.16
C ILE A 71 5.67 -7.17 9.33
N LEU A 72 6.48 -7.96 8.65
CA LEU A 72 7.94 -7.88 8.78
C LEU A 72 8.48 -6.59 8.16
N ASP A 73 8.26 -6.39 6.86
CA ASP A 73 8.76 -5.21 6.14
C ASP A 73 8.11 -5.10 4.76
N LEU A 74 8.25 -3.95 4.11
CA LEU A 74 8.00 -3.78 2.68
C LEU A 74 8.97 -4.64 1.85
N SER A 75 8.51 -5.11 0.70
CA SER A 75 9.42 -5.72 -0.28
C SER A 75 10.13 -4.62 -1.09
N PRO A 76 11.21 -4.93 -1.83
CA PRO A 76 11.79 -3.99 -2.79
C PRO A 76 10.77 -3.47 -3.82
N TYR A 77 9.82 -4.32 -4.24
CA TYR A 77 8.72 -3.91 -5.12
C TYR A 77 7.71 -3.00 -4.40
N GLY A 78 7.46 -3.24 -3.12
CA GLY A 78 6.66 -2.37 -2.25
C GLY A 78 7.25 -0.97 -2.14
N HIS A 79 8.55 -0.86 -1.82
CA HIS A 79 9.24 0.42 -1.77
C HIS A 79 9.22 1.14 -3.12
N GLN A 80 9.44 0.44 -4.23
CA GLN A 80 9.38 1.05 -5.55
C GLN A 80 7.98 1.62 -5.84
N PHE A 81 6.94 0.81 -5.66
CA PHE A 81 5.56 1.26 -5.91
C PHE A 81 5.19 2.42 -4.99
N LEU A 82 5.52 2.32 -3.70
CA LEU A 82 5.26 3.37 -2.73
C LEU A 82 6.00 4.67 -3.09
N ALA A 83 7.25 4.60 -3.56
CA ALA A 83 8.00 5.76 -4.03
C ALA A 83 7.31 6.46 -5.22
N ASP A 84 6.80 5.70 -6.19
CA ASP A 84 6.09 6.24 -7.36
C ASP A 84 4.81 6.98 -6.96
N ILE A 85 4.10 6.53 -5.92
CA ILE A 85 2.82 7.09 -5.44
C ILE A 85 2.92 7.90 -4.14
N ARG A 86 4.13 8.17 -3.63
CA ARG A 86 4.30 8.81 -2.31
C ARG A 86 3.69 10.19 -2.29
N SER A 87 3.96 11.01 -3.29
CA SER A 87 3.39 12.36 -3.36
C SER A 87 1.90 12.29 -3.70
N ASP A 88 1.10 13.13 -3.05
CA ASP A 88 -0.34 13.20 -3.32
C ASP A 88 -0.62 13.61 -4.77
N SER A 89 0.26 14.43 -5.38
CA SER A 89 0.16 14.80 -6.79
C SER A 89 0.26 13.57 -7.70
N ASN A 90 1.29 12.74 -7.51
CA ASN A 90 1.47 11.52 -8.30
C ASN A 90 0.34 10.54 -8.04
N TRP A 91 -0.05 10.38 -6.77
CA TRP A 91 -1.13 9.48 -6.40
C TRP A 91 -2.47 9.85 -7.04
N ASN A 92 -2.84 11.12 -6.96
CA ASN A 92 -4.09 11.62 -7.54
C ASN A 92 -4.07 11.51 -9.07
N LYS A 93 -2.93 11.77 -9.72
CA LYS A 93 -2.78 11.58 -11.18
C LYS A 93 -2.92 10.11 -11.57
N THR A 94 -2.28 9.20 -10.85
CA THR A 94 -2.39 7.75 -11.04
C THR A 94 -3.84 7.27 -10.91
N LYS A 95 -4.52 7.65 -9.82
CA LYS A 95 -5.94 7.32 -9.62
C LYS A 95 -6.84 7.86 -10.73
N SER A 96 -6.60 9.09 -11.17
CA SER A 96 -7.35 9.72 -12.25
C SER A 96 -7.23 8.94 -13.55
N ILE A 97 -6.01 8.56 -13.95
CA ILE A 97 -5.77 7.76 -15.16
C ILE A 97 -6.43 6.39 -15.04
N ALA A 98 -6.26 5.69 -13.92
CA ALA A 98 -6.86 4.38 -13.67
C ALA A 98 -8.40 4.42 -13.79
N LYS A 99 -9.02 5.46 -13.22
CA LYS A 99 -10.46 5.72 -13.34
C LYS A 99 -10.87 5.97 -14.80
N ASN A 100 -10.11 6.79 -15.53
CA ASN A 100 -10.43 7.15 -16.91
C ASN A 100 -10.38 5.95 -17.87
N ILE A 101 -9.45 5.02 -17.65
CA ILE A 101 -9.36 3.80 -18.45
C ILE A 101 -10.27 2.68 -17.95
N GLY A 102 -10.98 2.89 -16.82
CA GLY A 102 -11.89 1.91 -16.24
C GLY A 102 -11.22 0.67 -15.64
N SER A 103 -9.92 0.73 -15.30
CA SER A 103 -9.18 -0.39 -14.73
C SER A 103 -8.45 0.03 -13.45
N SER A 104 -8.80 -0.63 -12.35
CA SER A 104 -8.22 -0.40 -11.02
C SER A 104 -7.58 -1.66 -10.44
N SER A 105 -7.14 -2.58 -11.31
CA SER A 105 -6.33 -3.71 -10.86
C SER A 105 -4.99 -3.22 -10.30
N LEU A 106 -4.44 -3.90 -9.30
CA LEU A 106 -3.19 -3.48 -8.67
C LEU A 106 -2.02 -3.42 -9.67
N THR A 107 -1.97 -4.37 -10.60
CA THR A 107 -0.98 -4.38 -11.70
C THR A 107 -1.11 -3.14 -12.58
N THR A 108 -2.33 -2.82 -13.03
CA THR A 108 -2.57 -1.64 -13.87
C THR A 108 -2.23 -0.35 -13.12
N VAL A 109 -2.58 -0.24 -11.84
CA VAL A 109 -2.27 0.94 -11.02
C VAL A 109 -0.77 1.12 -10.87
N LYS A 110 -0.02 0.03 -10.68
CA LYS A 110 1.45 0.06 -10.63
C LYS A 110 2.05 0.55 -11.95
N GLU A 111 1.59 0.00 -13.08
CA GLU A 111 2.05 0.42 -14.41
C GLU A 111 1.76 1.90 -14.70
N ILE A 112 0.58 2.38 -14.31
CA ILE A 112 0.23 3.79 -14.42
C ILE A 112 1.15 4.65 -13.55
N ALA A 113 1.41 4.26 -12.31
CA ALA A 113 2.28 5.01 -11.41
C ALA A 113 3.70 5.17 -12.00
N THR A 114 4.28 4.08 -12.49
CA THR A 114 5.58 4.10 -13.16
C THR A 114 5.58 4.99 -14.41
N ASN A 115 4.50 4.98 -15.20
CA ASN A 115 4.34 5.87 -16.35
C ASN A 115 4.19 7.34 -15.94
N VAL A 116 3.49 7.63 -14.85
CA VAL A 116 3.38 8.99 -14.30
C VAL A 116 4.77 9.53 -13.94
N ILE A 117 5.61 8.73 -13.28
CA ILE A 117 7.00 9.10 -12.98
C ILE A 117 7.81 9.28 -14.27
N THR A 118 7.67 8.38 -15.24
CA THR A 118 8.36 8.46 -16.52
C THR A 118 8.07 9.77 -17.26
N GLU A 119 6.81 10.22 -17.28
CA GLU A 119 6.44 11.50 -17.89
C GLU A 119 6.98 12.70 -17.11
N LEU A 120 7.05 12.61 -15.77
CA LEU A 120 7.67 13.66 -14.96
C LEU A 120 9.17 13.77 -15.23
N ILE A 121 9.88 12.65 -15.41
CA ILE A 121 11.29 12.63 -15.79
C ILE A 121 11.48 13.32 -17.15
N LYS A 122 10.65 12.97 -18.15
CA LYS A 122 10.70 13.61 -19.47
C LYS A 122 10.47 15.11 -19.42
N SER A 123 9.67 15.60 -18.47
CA SER A 123 9.42 17.05 -18.32
C SER A 123 10.57 17.85 -17.69
N GLN A 124 11.61 17.19 -17.18
CA GLN A 124 12.77 17.87 -16.58
C GLN A 124 13.87 18.26 -17.58
N PHE A 125 13.83 17.70 -18.80
CA PHE A 125 14.86 17.90 -19.84
C PHE A 125 14.21 18.19 -21.19
#